data_AF-A0A5E8UX51-F1
#
_entry.id   AF-A0A5E8UX51-F1
#
_cell.length_a   1.000
_cell.length_b   1.000
_cell.length_c   1.000
_cell.angle_alpha   90.00
_cell.angle_beta   90.00
_cell.angle_gamma   90.00
#
_symmetry.space_group_name_H-M   'P 1'
#
loop_
_entity.id
_entity.type
_entity.pdbx_description
1 polymer ?
#
loop_
_entity_poly.entity_id
_entity_poly.type
_entity_poly.pdbx_seq_one_letter_code
_entity_poly.pdbx_strand_id
1 'polypeptide(L)'
;MFQIFELTQADPKSLLQRTLKLSEETGELAEAVLSVTDAPGSAYKAHTLHDVREEAADAALVALSVLAQTCETSEEFSAELDRLMREKSAKWQAKLAE
;
A
#
# COMPACT_ATOMS: atom_id res chain seq x y z
N MET A 1 -16.73 0.13 -3.12
CA MET A 1 -15.27 0.03 -3.29
C MET A 1 -14.73 1.45 -3.27
N PHE A 2 -13.56 1.71 -2.69
CA PHE A 2 -12.87 2.99 -2.88
C PHE A 2 -12.68 3.20 -4.39
N GLN A 3 -12.80 4.43 -4.91
CA GLN A 3 -12.71 4.76 -6.36
C GLN A 3 -11.28 4.62 -6.91
N ILE A 4 -10.50 3.63 -6.43
CA ILE A 4 -9.07 3.47 -6.71
C ILE A 4 -8.87 3.18 -8.19
N PHE A 5 -9.70 2.33 -8.80
CA PHE A 5 -9.59 2.03 -10.22
C PHE A 5 -9.82 3.29 -11.07
N GLU A 6 -10.94 3.99 -10.85
CA GLU A 6 -11.30 5.19 -11.61
C GLU A 6 -10.26 6.29 -11.45
N LEU A 7 -9.76 6.52 -10.23
CA LEU A 7 -8.70 7.48 -9.95
C LEU A 7 -7.37 7.08 -10.60
N THR A 8 -7.06 5.78 -10.63
CA THR A 8 -5.85 5.26 -11.28
C THR A 8 -5.88 5.50 -12.79
N GLN A 9 -7.03 5.28 -13.42
CA GLN A 9 -7.20 5.50 -14.86
C GLN A 9 -7.18 7.00 -15.23
N ALA A 10 -7.62 7.87 -14.32
CA ALA A 10 -7.58 9.33 -14.51
C ALA A 10 -6.20 9.95 -14.24
N ASP A 11 -5.34 9.28 -13.47
CA ASP A 11 -4.00 9.74 -13.11
C ASP A 11 -2.97 9.38 -14.20
N PRO A 12 -2.28 10.36 -14.83
CA PRO A 12 -1.40 10.12 -15.97
C PRO A 12 -0.09 9.38 -15.63
N LYS A 13 0.15 9.02 -14.37
CA LYS A 13 1.36 8.27 -13.98
C LYS A 13 1.42 6.92 -14.69
N SER A 14 2.56 6.65 -15.32
CA SER A 14 2.92 5.32 -15.81
C SER A 14 3.07 4.30 -14.68
N LEU A 15 3.02 3.01 -15.01
CA LEU A 15 3.25 1.91 -14.07
C LEU A 15 4.60 2.06 -13.33
N LEU A 16 5.65 2.47 -14.05
CA LEU A 16 6.97 2.74 -13.46
C LEU A 16 6.90 3.88 -12.43
N GLN A 17 6.31 5.02 -12.80
CA GLN A 17 6.19 6.17 -11.89
C GLN A 17 5.36 5.85 -10.66
N ARG A 18 4.29 5.07 -10.82
CA ARG A 18 3.44 4.63 -9.71
C ARG A 18 4.17 3.65 -8.77
N THR A 19 4.97 2.74 -9.33
CA THR A 19 5.83 1.85 -8.55
C THR A 19 6.93 2.61 -7.80
N LEU A 20 7.47 3.67 -8.40
CA LEU A 20 8.42 4.56 -7.71
C LEU A 20 7.73 5.32 -6.56
N LYS A 21 6.52 5.82 -6.78
CA LYS A 21 5.72 6.46 -5.72
C LYS A 21 5.44 5.48 -4.57
N LEU A 22 5.19 4.19 -4.86
CA LEU A 22 5.06 3.18 -3.80
C LEU A 22 6.32 3.06 -2.94
N SER A 23 7.51 3.18 -3.54
CA SER A 23 8.77 3.19 -2.77
C SER A 23 8.87 4.42 -1.85
N GLU A 24 8.36 5.56 -2.29
CA GLU A 24 8.28 6.80 -1.50
C GLU A 24 7.35 6.61 -0.29
N GLU A 25 6.10 6.19 -0.49
CA GLU A 25 5.14 5.96 0.61
C GLU A 25 5.65 4.90 1.60
N THR A 26 6.31 3.84 1.10
CA THR A 26 6.89 2.81 1.97
C THR A 26 8.03 3.39 2.81
N GLY A 27 8.79 4.35 2.27
CA GLY A 27 9.83 5.07 2.99
C GLY A 27 9.26 6.00 4.05
N GLU A 28 8.19 6.72 3.74
CA GLU A 28 7.47 7.59 4.69
C GLU A 28 6.85 6.77 5.83
N LEU A 29 6.21 5.64 5.51
CA LEU A 29 5.74 4.69 6.52
C LEU A 29 6.89 4.17 7.40
N ALA A 30 8.03 3.83 6.81
CA ALA A 30 9.19 3.39 7.56
C ALA A 30 9.72 4.50 8.49
N GLU A 31 9.79 5.75 8.02
CA GLU A 31 10.20 6.90 8.85
C GLU A 31 9.23 7.12 10.02
N ALA A 32 7.92 7.08 9.77
CA ALA A 32 6.90 7.21 10.82
C ALA A 32 7.06 6.11 11.88
N VAL A 33 7.23 4.85 11.45
CA VAL A 33 7.46 3.71 12.37
C VAL A 33 8.76 3.87 13.16
N LEU A 34 9.87 4.25 12.51
CA LEU A 34 11.16 4.47 13.17
C LEU A 34 11.07 5.58 14.21
N SER A 35 10.32 6.65 13.91
CA SER A 35 10.13 7.76 14.84
C SER A 35 9.30 7.35 16.07
N VAL A 36 8.16 6.66 15.90
CA VAL A 36 7.32 6.24 17.05
C VAL A 36 7.95 5.12 17.89
N THR A 37 8.91 4.37 17.33
CA THR A 37 9.64 3.31 18.03
C THR A 37 10.97 3.79 18.65
N ASP A 38 11.23 5.11 18.61
CA ASP A 38 12.44 5.73 19.15
C ASP A 38 13.74 5.13 18.55
N ALA A 39 13.72 4.81 17.26
CA ALA A 39 14.88 4.28 16.58
C ALA A 39 16.02 5.33 16.53
N PRO A 40 17.29 4.91 16.71
CA PRO A 40 18.42 5.83 16.67
C PRO A 40 18.45 6.66 15.37
N GLY A 41 18.47 7.98 15.52
CA GLY A 41 18.49 8.91 14.38
C GLY A 41 17.12 9.22 13.77
N SER A 42 16.00 8.79 14.38
CA SER A 42 14.64 9.06 13.87
C SER A 42 13.71 9.71 14.91
N ALA A 43 14.06 9.65 16.20
CA ALA A 43 13.26 10.19 17.31
C ALA A 43 12.89 11.69 17.16
N TYR A 44 13.79 12.49 16.56
CA TYR A 44 13.61 13.93 16.43
C TYR A 44 12.42 14.34 15.52
N LYS A 45 11.92 13.42 14.68
CA LYS A 45 10.77 13.65 13.81
C LYS A 45 9.45 13.73 14.56
N ALA A 46 9.40 13.17 15.78
CA ALA A 46 8.24 13.23 16.68
C ALA A 46 6.89 12.82 16.04
N HIS A 47 6.91 11.84 15.13
CA HIS A 47 5.68 11.26 14.60
C HIS A 47 4.88 10.56 15.71
N THR A 48 3.61 10.33 15.43
CA THR A 48 2.68 9.62 16.28
C THR A 48 2.17 8.36 15.57
N LEU A 49 1.44 7.53 16.30
CA LEU A 49 0.73 6.40 15.68
C LEU A 49 -0.38 6.86 14.71
N HIS A 50 -0.77 8.14 14.70
CA HIS A 50 -1.66 8.68 13.68
C HIS A 50 -0.94 8.70 12.33
N ASP A 51 0.26 9.29 12.30
CA ASP A 51 1.10 9.36 11.10
C ASP A 51 1.33 7.95 10.53
N VAL A 52 1.70 6.97 11.37
CA VAL A 52 1.87 5.57 10.92
C VAL A 52 0.62 5.02 10.22
N ARG A 53 -0.58 5.39 10.66
CA ARG A 53 -1.83 4.92 10.03
C ARG A 53 -2.09 5.62 8.70
N GLU A 54 -1.78 6.91 8.60
CA GLU A 54 -1.88 7.68 7.35
C GLU A 54 -0.91 7.11 6.32
N GLU A 55 0.37 6.98 6.66
CA GLU A 55 1.38 6.46 5.74
C GLU A 55 1.12 4.99 5.35
N ALA A 56 0.54 4.18 6.26
CA ALA A 56 0.12 2.83 5.93
C ALA A 56 -1.04 2.81 4.92
N ALA A 57 -1.96 3.76 5.03
CA ALA A 57 -3.06 3.91 4.09
C ALA A 57 -2.54 4.41 2.72
N ASP A 58 -1.59 5.34 2.70
CA ASP A 58 -0.99 5.85 1.47
C ASP A 58 -0.21 4.77 0.74
N ALA A 59 0.66 4.02 1.44
CA ALA A 59 1.35 2.88 0.86
C ALA A 59 0.38 1.82 0.31
N ALA A 60 -0.70 1.52 1.04
CA ALA A 60 -1.73 0.58 0.57
C ALA A 60 -2.46 1.12 -0.67
N LEU A 61 -2.82 2.40 -0.70
CA LEU A 61 -3.52 3.02 -1.82
C LEU A 61 -2.66 3.00 -3.09
N VAL A 62 -1.37 3.34 -2.99
CA VAL A 62 -0.47 3.31 -4.14
C VAL A 62 -0.20 1.87 -4.60
N ALA A 63 -0.07 0.90 -3.68
CA ALA A 63 0.05 -0.51 -4.04
C ALA A 63 -1.20 -1.05 -4.78
N LEU A 64 -2.39 -0.69 -4.30
CA LEU A 64 -3.65 -1.04 -4.97
C LEU A 64 -3.79 -0.32 -6.32
N SER A 65 -3.29 0.90 -6.43
CA SER A 65 -3.26 1.66 -7.68
C SER A 65 -2.30 1.01 -8.70
N VAL A 66 -1.18 0.41 -8.26
CA VAL A 66 -0.32 -0.42 -9.12
C VAL A 66 -1.09 -1.63 -9.65
N LEU A 67 -1.82 -2.36 -8.80
CA LEU A 67 -2.66 -3.48 -9.25
C LEU A 67 -3.73 -3.01 -10.24
N ALA A 68 -4.45 -1.94 -9.90
CA ALA A 68 -5.51 -1.39 -10.75
C ALA A 68 -5.01 -1.02 -12.16
N GLN A 69 -3.80 -0.46 -12.27
CA GLN A 69 -3.21 -0.09 -13.56
C GLN A 69 -2.87 -1.30 -14.45
N THR A 70 -2.81 -2.51 -13.88
CA THR A 70 -2.61 -3.76 -14.65
C THR A 70 -3.91 -4.38 -15.16
N CYS A 71 -5.06 -3.84 -14.77
CA CYS A 71 -6.38 -4.34 -15.14
C CYS A 71 -7.03 -3.44 -16.19
N GLU A 72 -7.84 -4.02 -17.08
CA GLU A 72 -8.57 -3.30 -18.12
C GLU A 72 -9.90 -2.72 -17.63
N THR A 73 -10.51 -3.37 -16.62
CA THR A 73 -11.84 -3.03 -16.10
C THR A 73 -11.87 -3.00 -14.57
N SER A 74 -12.83 -2.26 -13.99
CA SER A 74 -13.03 -2.22 -12.54
C SER A 74 -13.51 -3.57 -12.00
N GLU A 75 -14.25 -4.33 -12.81
CA GLU A 75 -14.66 -5.71 -12.51
C GLU A 75 -13.47 -6.65 -12.41
N GLU A 76 -12.54 -6.58 -13.38
CA GLU A 76 -11.29 -7.37 -13.35
C GLU A 76 -10.43 -7.00 -12.13
N PHE A 77 -10.24 -5.71 -11.87
CA PHE A 77 -9.52 -5.24 -10.69
C PHE A 77 -10.12 -5.80 -9.40
N SER A 78 -11.45 -5.75 -9.27
CA SER A 78 -12.14 -6.25 -8.08
C SER A 78 -12.00 -7.77 -7.92
N ALA A 79 -12.13 -8.52 -9.02
CA ALA A 79 -11.98 -9.97 -9.04
C ALA A 79 -10.55 -10.41 -8.68
N GLU A 80 -9.54 -9.76 -9.28
CA GLU A 80 -8.14 -10.06 -9.01
C GLU A 80 -7.73 -9.69 -7.59
N LEU A 81 -8.18 -8.54 -7.07
CA LEU A 81 -7.92 -8.16 -5.68
C LEU A 81 -8.49 -9.19 -4.71
N ASP A 82 -9.76 -9.60 -4.86
CA ASP A 82 -10.39 -10.59 -3.99
C ASP A 82 -9.67 -11.94 -4.07
N ARG A 83 -9.41 -12.43 -5.29
CA ARG A 83 -8.69 -13.70 -5.51
C ARG A 83 -7.32 -13.69 -4.85
N LEU A 84 -6.49 -12.68 -5.13
CA LEU A 84 -5.13 -12.57 -4.62
C LEU A 84 -5.12 -12.43 -3.09
N MET A 85 -5.99 -11.60 -2.51
CA MET A 85 -6.04 -11.40 -1.06
C MET A 85 -6.48 -12.66 -0.33
N ARG A 86 -7.45 -13.41 -0.86
CA ARG A 86 -7.84 -14.72 -0.30
C ARG A 86 -6.69 -15.72 -0.33
N GLU A 87 -6.03 -15.87 -1.47
CA GLU A 87 -4.91 -16.81 -1.61
C GLU A 87 -3.75 -16.47 -0.68
N LYS A 88 -3.38 -15.18 -0.58
CA LYS A 88 -2.26 -14.73 0.26
C LYS A 88 -2.60 -14.86 1.75
N SER A 89 -3.83 -14.53 2.14
CA SER A 89 -4.29 -14.68 3.53
C SER A 89 -4.37 -16.15 3.95
N ALA A 90 -4.88 -17.04 3.08
CA ALA A 90 -4.91 -18.48 3.34
C ALA A 90 -3.48 -19.05 3.50
N LYS A 91 -2.54 -18.64 2.64
CA LYS A 91 -1.12 -19.01 2.76
C LYS A 91 -0.51 -18.52 4.07
N TRP A 92 -0.84 -17.30 4.50
CA TRP A 92 -0.35 -16.76 5.77
C TRP A 92 -0.94 -17.53 6.96
N GLN A 93 -2.25 -17.80 6.94
CA GLN A 93 -2.93 -18.57 7.98
C GLN A 93 -2.33 -19.97 8.14
N ALA A 94 -2.05 -20.67 7.04
CA ALA A 94 -1.42 -21.99 7.07
C ALA A 94 -0.06 -21.96 7.79
N LYS A 95 0.78 -20.94 7.53
CA LYS A 95 2.08 -20.76 8.20
C LYS A 95 1.99 -20.47 9.70
N LEU A 96 0.88 -19.92 10.18
CA LEU A 96 0.67 -19.68 11.61
C LEU A 96 0.19 -20.92 12.37
N ALA A 97 -0.30 -21.94 11.65
CA ALA A 97 -0.78 -23.19 12.21
C ALA A 97 0.29 -24.31 12.21
N GLU A 98 1.45 -24.06 11.59
CA GLU A 98 2.68 -24.88 11.68
C GLU A 98 3.46 -24.57 12.96
#